data_AF-A0A3M1K873-F1
#
_entry.id   AF-A0A3M1K873-F1
#
_cell.length_a   1.000
_cell.length_b   1.000
_cell.length_c   1.000
_cell.angle_alpha   90.00
_cell.angle_beta   90.00
_cell.angle_gamma   90.00
#
_symmetry.space_group_name_H-M   'P 1'
#
loop_
_entity.id
_entity.type
_entity.pdbx_description
1 polymer ?
#
loop_
_entity_poly.entity_id
_entity_poly.type
_entity_poly.pdbx_seq_one_letter_code
_entity_poly.pdbx_strand_id
1 'polypeptide(L)' 'MQTQVRLTQVLKSGIQVVLGWVRRLGTVLAQWERRARERRQLMELSDHLIKDIGLDRKRVQCEVNKPFWRE' A
#
# COMPACT_ATOMS: atom_id res chain seq x y z
N MET A 1 -12.04 -15.22 45.04
CA MET A 1 -12.30 -15.53 43.61
C MET A 1 -12.05 -14.32 42.66
N GLN A 2 -11.13 -13.39 42.94
CA GLN A 2 -10.92 -12.19 42.07
C GLN A 2 -9.51 -12.04 41.46
N THR A 3 -8.57 -12.96 41.75
CA THR A 3 -7.16 -12.78 41.36
C THR A 3 -6.82 -13.18 39.92
N GLN A 4 -7.67 -13.96 39.25
CA GLN A 4 -7.37 -14.48 37.89
C GLN A 4 -7.67 -13.51 36.74
N VAL A 5 -8.47 -12.45 36.96
CA VAL A 5 -8.96 -11.59 35.87
C VAL A 5 -7.87 -10.64 35.35
N ARG A 6 -6.95 -10.15 36.21
CA ARG A 6 -5.93 -9.17 35.80
C ARG A 6 -4.87 -9.72 34.84
N LEU A 7 -4.48 -10.98 34.97
CA LEU A 7 -3.42 -11.59 34.14
C LEU A 7 -3.82 -11.73 32.67
N THR A 8 -5.10 -12.00 32.39
CA THR A 8 -5.58 -12.14 31.01
C THR A 8 -5.81 -10.81 30.30
N GLN A 9 -6.01 -9.72 31.04
CA GLN A 9 -6.34 -8.40 30.49
C GLN A 9 -5.12 -7.70 29.87
N VAL A 10 -3.95 -7.79 30.51
CA VAL A 10 -2.70 -7.20 29.99
C VAL A 10 -2.27 -7.90 28.71
N LEU A 11 -2.38 -9.24 28.66
CA LEU A 11 -2.02 -10.03 27.48
C LEU A 11 -2.93 -9.73 26.27
N LYS A 12 -4.26 -9.61 26.51
CA LYS A 12 -5.24 -9.22 25.49
C LYS A 12 -4.96 -7.81 24.94
N SER A 13 -4.57 -6.87 25.80
CA SER A 13 -4.24 -5.50 25.40
C SER A 13 -3.03 -5.45 24.45
N GLY A 14 -1.97 -6.22 24.74
CA GLY A 14 -0.80 -6.30 23.86
C GLY A 14 -1.14 -6.85 22.47
N ILE A 15 -1.95 -7.92 22.41
CA ILE A 15 -2.39 -8.52 21.14
C ILE A 15 -3.23 -7.53 20.32
N GLN A 16 -4.13 -6.77 20.95
CA GLN A 16 -4.96 -5.77 20.25
C GLN A 16 -4.12 -4.66 19.62
N VAL A 17 -3.06 -4.21 20.30
CA VAL A 17 -2.14 -3.21 19.75
C VAL A 17 -1.41 -3.76 18.53
N VAL A 18 -0.84 -4.96 18.64
CA VAL A 18 -0.13 -5.62 17.52
C VAL A 18 -1.06 -5.85 16.33
N LEU A 19 -2.29 -6.32 16.54
CA LEU A 19 -3.29 -6.49 15.47
C LEU A 19 -3.63 -5.15 14.79
N GLY A 20 -3.72 -4.06 15.56
CA GLY A 20 -3.92 -2.72 15.01
C GLY A 20 -2.77 -2.27 14.09
N TRP A 21 -1.52 -2.53 14.48
CA TRP A 21 -0.34 -2.25 13.67
C TRP A 21 -0.27 -3.11 12.41
N VAL A 22 -0.54 -4.42 12.52
CA VAL A 22 -0.59 -5.33 11.37
C VAL A 22 -1.65 -4.85 10.36
N ARG A 23 -2.83 -4.43 10.82
CA ARG A 23 -3.87 -3.90 9.95
C ARG A 23 -3.42 -2.64 9.21
N ARG A 24 -2.78 -1.70 9.92
CA ARG A 24 -2.23 -0.47 9.30
C ARG A 24 -1.17 -0.79 8.25
N LEU A 25 -0.23 -1.67 8.57
CA LEU A 25 0.80 -2.11 7.61
C LEU A 25 0.15 -2.77 6.38
N GLY A 26 -0.83 -3.64 6.58
CA GLY A 26 -1.60 -4.26 5.50
C GLY A 26 -2.26 -3.22 4.58
N THR A 27 -2.85 -2.16 5.15
CA THR A 27 -3.47 -1.08 4.34
C THR A 27 -2.46 -0.27 3.52
N VAL A 28 -1.25 -0.06 4.04
CA VAL A 28 -0.18 0.63 3.30
C VAL A 28 0.34 -0.25 2.17
N LEU A 29 0.59 -1.54 2.46
CA LEU A 29 1.01 -2.51 1.46
C LEU A 29 -0.03 -2.67 0.34
N ALA A 30 -1.32 -2.76 0.66
CA ALA A 30 -2.39 -2.83 -0.33
C ALA A 30 -2.45 -1.58 -1.24
N GLN A 31 -2.18 -0.40 -0.69
CA GLN A 31 -2.07 0.83 -1.48
C GLN A 31 -0.87 0.79 -2.41
N TRP A 32 0.29 0.32 -1.95
CA TRP A 32 1.47 0.16 -2.80
C TRP A 32 1.24 -0.85 -3.92
N GLU A 33 0.59 -1.97 -3.61
CA GLU A 33 0.24 -2.99 -4.60
C GLU A 33 -0.72 -2.45 -5.66
N ARG A 34 -1.73 -1.67 -5.24
CA ARG A 34 -2.64 -0.98 -6.16
C ARG A 34 -1.89 0.00 -7.07
N ARG A 35 -1.00 0.84 -6.52
CA ARG A 35 -0.17 1.76 -7.31
C ARG A 35 0.75 1.01 -8.27
N ALA A 36 1.32 -0.12 -7.86
CA ALA A 36 2.16 -0.96 -8.71
C ALA A 36 1.37 -1.56 -9.88
N ARG A 37 0.13 -2.03 -9.64
CA ARG A 37 -0.78 -2.48 -10.70
C ARG A 37 -1.13 -1.35 -11.67
N GLU A 38 -1.51 -0.18 -11.17
CA GLU A 38 -1.84 0.99 -11.98
C GLU A 38 -0.65 1.40 -12.87
N ARG A 39 0.58 1.40 -12.33
CA ARG A 39 1.80 1.67 -13.11
C ARG A 39 2.09 0.60 -14.17
N ARG A 40 1.81 -0.68 -13.90
CA ARG A 40 1.92 -1.75 -14.91
C ARG A 40 0.90 -1.57 -16.03
N GLN A 41 -0.34 -1.24 -15.69
CA GLN A 41 -1.38 -0.94 -16.68
C GLN A 41 -1.02 0.30 -17.52
N LEU A 42 -0.44 1.34 -16.92
CA LEU A 42 0.11 2.50 -17.62
C LEU A 42 1.28 2.15 -18.56
N MET A 43 2.09 1.15 -18.21
CA MET A 43 3.16 0.65 -19.09
C MET A 43 2.64 -0.19 -20.25
N GLU A 44 1.60 -1.01 -20.01
CA GLU A 44 0.89 -1.76 -21.06
C GLU A 44 0.12 -0.86 -22.01
N LEU A 45 -0.27 0.35 -21.56
CA LEU A 45 -0.86 1.36 -22.42
C LEU A 45 0.13 1.73 -23.53
N SER A 46 -0.30 1.53 -24.78
CA SER A 46 0.53 1.77 -25.96
C SER A 46 0.88 3.25 -26.10
N ASP A 47 2.07 3.54 -26.63
CA ASP A 47 2.58 4.90 -26.85
C ASP A 47 1.61 5.80 -27.62
N HIS A 48 0.76 5.21 -28.47
CA HIS A 48 -0.26 5.91 -29.23
C HIS A 48 -1.42 6.37 -28.36
N LEU A 49 -1.89 5.52 -27.43
CA LEU A 49 -2.92 5.91 -26.46
C LEU A 49 -2.40 7.00 -25.52
N ILE A 50 -1.15 6.89 -25.06
CA ILE A 50 -0.53 7.90 -24.19
C ILE A 50 -0.48 9.28 -24.87
N LYS A 51 -0.12 9.30 -26.17
CA LYS A 51 -0.16 10.52 -26.98
C LYS A 51 -1.57 11.07 -27.16
N ASP A 52 -2.57 10.22 -27.33
CA ASP A 52 -3.97 10.62 -27.53
C ASP A 52 -4.55 11.33 -26.29
N ILE A 53 -4.13 10.91 -25.09
CA ILE A 53 -4.50 11.56 -23.81
C ILE A 53 -3.64 12.82 -23.54
N GLY A 54 -2.76 13.21 -24.48
CA GLY A 54 -1.88 14.38 -24.36
C GLY A 54 -0.75 14.23 -23.35
N LEU A 55 -0.41 12.99 -22.96
CA LEU A 55 0.70 12.72 -22.05
C LEU A 55 1.99 12.44 -22.83
N ASP A 56 3.12 12.88 -22.29
CA ASP A 56 4.44 12.57 -22.85
C ASP A 56 4.96 11.23 -22.30
N ARG A 57 5.48 10.36 -23.18
CA ARG A 57 6.00 9.04 -22.82
C ARG A 57 7.17 9.13 -21.84
N LYS A 58 7.99 10.18 -21.94
CA LYS A 58 9.08 10.43 -20.97
C LYS A 58 8.54 10.70 -19.57
N ARG A 59 7.42 11.43 -19.46
CA ARG A 59 6.77 11.71 -18.18
C ARG A 59 6.22 10.42 -17.54
N VAL A 60 5.59 9.56 -18.34
CA VAL A 60 5.12 8.24 -17.88
C VAL A 60 6.28 7.38 -17.41
N GLN A 61 7.40 7.33 -18.14
CA GLN A 61 8.59 6.58 -17.73
C GLN A 61 9.22 7.12 -16.44
N CYS A 62 9.26 8.44 -16.25
CA CYS A 62 9.69 9.04 -14.99
C CYS A 62 8.79 8.61 -13.81
N GLU A 63 7.46 8.65 -14.00
CA GLU A 63 6.49 8.24 -12.97
C GLU A 63 6.57 6.74 -12.64
N VAL A 64 6.77 5.91 -13.67
CA VAL A 64 6.95 4.46 -13.54
C VAL A 64 8.22 4.11 -12.78
N ASN A 65 9.33 4.81 -13.06
CA ASN A 65 10.62 4.57 -12.43
C ASN A 65 10.71 5.08 -10.99
N LYS A 66 9.70 5.79 -10.47
CA LYS A 66 9.69 6.18 -9.06
C LYS A 66 9.66 4.93 -8.18
N PRO A 67 10.44 4.89 -7.09
CA PRO A 67 10.36 3.78 -6.15
C PRO A 67 8.93 3.68 -5.57
N PHE A 68 8.44 2.45 -5.36
CA PHE A 68 7.04 2.20 -4.97
C PHE A 68 6.63 2.88 -3.65
N TRP A 69 7.60 3.25 -2.80
CA TRP A 69 7.39 3.93 -1.53
C TRP A 69 7.38 5.46 -1.63
N ARG A 70 7.60 6.03 -2.81
CA ARG A 70 7.71 7.49 -3.01
C ARG A 70 6.70 7.97 -4.07
N GLU A 71 6.04 9.08 -3.75
CA GLU A 71 5.12 9.79 -4.65
C GLU A 71 5.83 10.40 -5.86
#